data_AF-A0A353V246-F1
#
_entry.id   AF-A0A353V246-F1
#
_cell.length_a   1.000
_cell.length_b   1.000
_cell.length_c   1.000
_cell.angle_alpha   90.00
_cell.angle_beta   90.00
_cell.angle_gamma   90.00
#
_symmetry.space_group_name_H-M   'P 1'
#
loop_
_entity.id
_entity.type
_entity.pdbx_description
1 polymer ?
#
loop_
_entity_poly.entity_id
_entity_poly.type
_entity_poly.pdbx_seq_one_letter_code
_entity_poly.pdbx_strand_id
1 'polypeptide(L)'
;EELAVGLVFRSVGYRGVSLPGVPFNEKWGVILNEKGRVLDPETKQPVVGEYAAGWIKRGPSGVIGTNKPDAAETVECMLEDLAQGGLRAPAHPTAAAAEALVRQRRPSYVSYPDWLRLNELEVARGRAQGRPRVKFTRVEEMLAALGR
;
A
#
# COMPACT_ATOMS: atom_id res chain seq x y z
N GLU A 1 36.90 3.82 -16.82
CA GLU A 1 37.76 3.91 -15.61
C GLU A 1 37.38 2.76 -14.69
N GLU A 2 38.33 2.21 -13.95
CA GLU A 2 38.12 1.14 -12.98
C GLU A 2 38.53 1.63 -11.59
N LEU A 3 37.70 1.35 -10.57
CA LEU A 3 37.91 1.80 -9.19
C LEU A 3 37.77 0.60 -8.24
N ALA A 4 38.82 0.30 -7.45
CA ALA A 4 38.77 -0.77 -6.47
C ALA A 4 37.96 -0.35 -5.22
N VAL A 5 36.94 -1.13 -4.85
CA VAL A 5 36.06 -0.85 -3.70
C VAL A 5 35.68 -2.15 -2.97
N GLY A 6 35.41 -2.05 -1.66
CA GLY A 6 35.00 -3.20 -0.84
C GLY A 6 33.48 -3.44 -0.77
N LEU A 7 32.67 -2.45 -1.14
CA LEU A 7 31.21 -2.54 -1.12
C LEU A 7 30.57 -1.47 -2.02
N VAL A 8 29.43 -1.80 -2.63
CA VAL A 8 28.67 -0.89 -3.50
C VAL A 8 27.20 -0.92 -3.07
N PHE A 9 26.61 0.26 -2.86
CA PHE A 9 25.18 0.42 -2.63
C PHE A 9 24.55 1.19 -3.79
N ARG A 10 23.45 0.65 -4.34
CA ARG A 10 22.66 1.32 -5.37
C ARG A 10 21.49 2.05 -4.73
N SER A 11 21.57 3.38 -4.68
CA SER A 11 20.49 4.26 -4.20
C SER A 11 19.99 5.18 -5.33
N VAL A 12 19.56 4.59 -6.44
CA VAL A 12 19.15 5.33 -7.67
C VAL A 12 17.63 5.42 -7.85
N GLY A 13 16.91 5.34 -6.74
CA GLY A 13 15.44 5.37 -6.70
C GLY A 13 14.81 3.98 -6.57
N TYR A 14 13.56 3.98 -6.13
CA TYR A 14 12.71 2.79 -6.07
C TYR A 14 11.96 2.60 -7.38
N ARG A 15 11.20 1.51 -7.48
CA ARG A 15 10.33 1.24 -8.62
C ARG A 15 9.12 0.45 -8.15
N GLY A 16 7.93 0.80 -8.64
CA GLY A 16 6.71 0.03 -8.36
C GLY A 16 6.76 -1.36 -8.98
N VAL A 17 5.97 -2.27 -8.43
CA VAL A 17 5.77 -3.62 -8.95
C VAL A 17 4.31 -3.76 -9.37
N SER A 18 4.06 -4.38 -10.51
CA SER A 18 2.70 -4.58 -11.04
C SER A 18 1.90 -5.55 -10.17
N LEU A 19 0.57 -5.33 -10.13
CA LEU A 19 -0.38 -6.23 -9.50
C LEU A 19 -1.15 -6.99 -10.59
N PRO A 20 -1.43 -8.29 -10.42
CA PRO A 20 -2.27 -9.04 -11.35
C PRO A 20 -3.62 -8.35 -11.56
N GLY A 21 -3.99 -8.12 -12.82
CA GLY A 21 -5.27 -7.50 -13.20
C GLY A 21 -5.34 -5.98 -13.05
N VAL A 22 -4.26 -5.30 -12.66
CA VAL A 22 -4.22 -3.84 -12.54
C VAL A 22 -3.32 -3.24 -13.62
N PRO A 23 -3.81 -2.32 -14.48
CA PRO A 23 -3.01 -1.66 -15.51
C PRO A 23 -1.76 -0.98 -14.96
N PHE A 24 -0.62 -1.22 -15.60
CA PHE A 24 0.69 -0.75 -15.13
C PHE A 24 1.52 -0.15 -16.27
N ASN A 25 2.15 0.98 -16.00
CA ASN A 25 3.09 1.61 -16.93
C ASN A 25 4.52 1.09 -16.65
N GLU A 26 4.94 0.11 -17.44
CA GLU A 26 6.26 -0.52 -17.33
C GLU A 26 7.44 0.37 -17.68
N LYS A 27 7.25 1.57 -18.24
CA LYS A 27 8.38 2.49 -18.40
C LYS A 27 8.61 3.28 -17.10
N TRP A 28 7.52 3.73 -16.48
CA TRP A 28 7.57 4.65 -15.34
C TRP A 28 7.48 3.94 -13.97
N GLY A 29 7.05 2.67 -13.94
CA GLY A 29 6.95 1.89 -12.71
C GLY A 29 5.79 2.32 -11.81
N VAL A 30 4.66 2.70 -12.41
CA VAL A 30 3.46 3.23 -11.74
C VAL A 30 2.20 2.56 -12.29
N ILE A 31 1.11 2.53 -11.51
CA ILE A 31 -0.21 2.17 -12.03
C ILE A 31 -0.64 3.21 -13.07
N LEU A 32 -1.13 2.74 -14.22
CA LEU A 32 -1.59 3.64 -15.27
C LEU A 32 -2.84 4.38 -14.78
N ASN A 33 -2.77 5.71 -14.67
CA ASN A 33 -3.83 6.51 -14.08
C ASN A 33 -3.92 7.94 -14.65
N GLU A 34 -5.06 8.59 -14.46
CA GLU A 34 -5.26 10.04 -14.65
C GLU A 34 -5.87 10.64 -13.38
N LYS A 35 -5.16 11.59 -12.76
CA LYS A 35 -5.53 12.22 -11.45
C LYS A 35 -5.83 11.20 -10.33
N GLY A 36 -5.36 9.97 -10.47
CA GLY A 36 -5.61 8.88 -9.55
C GLY A 36 -6.67 7.88 -10.02
N ARG A 37 -7.51 8.16 -11.02
CA ARG A 37 -8.38 7.14 -11.63
C ARG A 37 -7.54 6.16 -12.45
N VAL A 38 -7.60 4.86 -12.17
CA VAL A 38 -6.87 3.85 -12.95
C VAL A 38 -7.45 3.81 -14.36
N LEU A 39 -6.60 3.73 -15.40
CA LEU A 39 -7.05 3.71 -16.79
C LEU A 39 -6.91 2.34 -17.41
N ASP A 40 -7.91 1.94 -18.18
CA ASP A 40 -7.81 0.80 -19.07
C ASP A 40 -6.79 1.12 -20.19
N PRO A 41 -5.83 0.21 -20.46
CA PRO A 41 -4.74 0.48 -21.37
C PRO A 41 -5.17 0.61 -22.83
N GLU A 42 -6.28 0.00 -23.23
CA GLU A 42 -6.79 -0.01 -24.61
C GLU A 42 -7.69 1.20 -24.88
N THR A 43 -8.70 1.38 -24.03
CA THR A 43 -9.75 2.40 -24.20
C THR A 43 -9.37 3.77 -23.65
N LYS A 44 -8.36 3.81 -22.78
CA LYS A 44 -7.96 4.99 -21.99
C LYS A 44 -9.07 5.54 -21.10
N GLN A 45 -10.13 4.77 -20.87
CA GLN A 45 -11.21 5.15 -19.96
C GLN A 45 -10.89 4.71 -18.53
N PRO A 46 -11.41 5.43 -17.51
CA PRO A 46 -11.31 5.00 -16.12
C PRO A 46 -11.87 3.59 -15.87
N VAL A 47 -11.12 2.77 -15.15
CA VAL A 47 -11.59 1.49 -14.61
C VAL A 47 -12.45 1.78 -13.39
N VAL A 48 -13.73 1.41 -13.47
CA VAL A 48 -14.74 1.70 -12.44
C VAL A 48 -14.31 1.16 -11.07
N GLY A 49 -14.21 2.07 -10.10
CA GLY A 49 -13.91 1.77 -8.70
C GLY A 49 -12.44 1.51 -8.38
N GLU A 50 -11.51 1.78 -9.31
CA GLU A 50 -10.07 1.62 -9.08
C GLU A 50 -9.34 2.95 -9.10
N TYR A 51 -8.57 3.20 -8.03
CA TYR A 51 -7.83 4.44 -7.85
C TYR A 51 -6.42 4.17 -7.31
N ALA A 52 -5.48 5.06 -7.63
CA ALA A 52 -4.11 5.05 -7.14
C ALA A 52 -3.78 6.37 -6.46
N ALA A 53 -2.96 6.34 -5.41
CA ALA A 53 -2.42 7.52 -4.74
C ALA A 53 -0.97 7.27 -4.27
N GLY A 54 -0.22 8.33 -4.00
CA GLY A 54 1.16 8.25 -3.53
C GLY A 54 2.15 7.79 -4.59
N TRP A 55 3.19 7.07 -4.17
CA TRP A 55 4.29 6.68 -5.07
C TRP A 55 3.86 5.75 -6.20
N ILE A 56 2.86 4.88 -5.99
CA ILE A 56 2.39 4.00 -7.07
C ILE A 56 1.61 4.76 -8.15
N LYS A 57 1.11 5.97 -7.85
CA LYS A 57 0.46 6.89 -8.80
C LYS A 57 1.47 7.76 -9.55
N ARG A 58 2.43 8.37 -8.82
CA ARG A 58 3.30 9.44 -9.34
C ARG A 58 4.78 9.09 -9.46
N GLY A 59 5.18 7.89 -9.03
CA GLY A 59 6.57 7.46 -8.93
C GLY A 59 7.19 7.81 -7.56
N PRO A 60 8.36 7.25 -7.25
CA PRO A 60 8.97 7.28 -5.92
C PRO A 60 9.75 8.56 -5.66
N SER A 61 9.05 9.69 -5.69
CA SER A 61 9.60 11.01 -5.42
C SER A 61 8.73 11.81 -4.45
N GLY A 62 9.33 12.81 -3.81
CA GLY A 62 8.69 13.62 -2.78
C GLY A 62 8.83 13.05 -1.37
N VAL A 63 8.54 13.90 -0.39
CA VAL A 63 8.57 13.56 1.04
C VAL A 63 7.20 13.03 1.48
N ILE A 64 7.09 12.58 2.74
CA ILE A 64 5.82 12.10 3.32
C ILE A 64 4.70 13.13 3.11
N GLY A 65 4.98 14.41 3.34
CA GLY A 65 4.02 15.50 3.18
C GLY A 65 3.51 15.70 1.75
N THR A 66 4.28 15.30 0.73
CA THR A 66 3.89 15.41 -0.68
C THR A 66 2.73 14.47 -1.01
N ASN A 67 2.55 13.39 -0.25
CA ASN A 67 1.48 12.42 -0.50
C ASN A 67 0.09 12.90 -0.03
N LYS A 68 0.02 13.88 0.88
CA LYS A 68 -1.26 14.39 1.40
C LYS A 68 -2.10 15.09 0.32
N PRO A 69 -1.60 16.13 -0.38
CA PRO A 69 -2.39 16.77 -1.44
C PRO A 69 -2.64 15.84 -2.63
N ASP A 70 -1.71 14.93 -2.92
CA ASP A 70 -1.87 13.92 -3.98
C ASP A 70 -3.01 12.92 -3.69
N ALA A 71 -3.12 12.46 -2.45
CA ALA A 71 -4.24 11.63 -2.02
C ALA A 71 -5.56 12.41 -2.05
N ALA A 72 -5.54 13.70 -1.71
CA ALA A 72 -6.73 14.55 -1.77
C ALA A 72 -7.30 14.65 -3.21
N GLU A 73 -6.45 14.88 -4.23
CA GLU A 73 -6.89 14.90 -5.64
C GLU A 73 -7.55 13.57 -6.05
N THR A 74 -6.98 12.45 -5.58
CA THR A 74 -7.54 11.12 -5.86
C THR A 74 -8.91 10.94 -5.20
N VAL A 75 -9.05 11.38 -3.95
CA VAL A 75 -10.32 11.32 -3.21
C VAL A 75 -11.38 12.25 -3.82
N GLU A 76 -10.99 13.42 -4.31
CA GLU A 76 -11.89 14.30 -5.06
C GLU A 76 -12.48 13.58 -6.28
N CYS A 77 -11.65 12.89 -7.06
CA CYS A 77 -12.11 12.05 -8.17
C CYS A 77 -13.06 10.94 -7.71
N MET A 78 -12.78 10.28 -6.58
CA MET A 78 -13.68 9.26 -6.02
C MET A 78 -15.06 9.82 -5.63
N LEU A 79 -15.10 11.04 -5.09
CA LEU A 79 -16.33 11.71 -4.70
C LEU A 79 -17.15 12.18 -5.93
N GLU A 80 -16.47 12.66 -6.97
CA GLU A 80 -17.10 12.96 -8.26
C GLU A 80 -17.76 11.71 -8.86
N ASP A 81 -17.04 10.59 -8.90
CA ASP A 81 -17.52 9.34 -9.46
C ASP A 81 -18.68 8.77 -8.62
N LEU A 82 -18.62 8.89 -7.30
CA LEU A 82 -19.72 8.54 -6.39
C LEU A 82 -20.99 9.34 -6.71
N ALA A 83 -20.86 10.66 -6.89
CA ALA A 83 -22.00 11.53 -7.18
C ALA A 83 -22.66 11.21 -8.53
N GLN A 84 -21.90 10.66 -9.48
CA GLN A 84 -22.37 10.24 -10.80
C GLN A 84 -22.87 8.79 -10.83
N GLY A 85 -22.80 8.06 -9.70
CA GLY A 85 -23.15 6.64 -9.65
C GLY A 85 -22.11 5.72 -10.31
N GLY A 86 -20.91 6.22 -10.58
CA GLY A 86 -19.79 5.53 -11.24
C GLY A 86 -18.97 4.61 -10.33
N LEU A 87 -19.59 4.02 -9.29
CA LEU A 87 -18.93 3.07 -8.41
C LEU A 87 -19.46 1.64 -8.60
N ARG A 88 -18.67 0.66 -8.16
CA ARG A 88 -19.09 -0.75 -8.15
C ARG A 88 -20.28 -0.93 -7.20
N ALA A 89 -21.23 -1.78 -7.61
CA ALA A 89 -22.39 -2.19 -6.82
C ALA A 89 -22.26 -3.66 -6.38
N PRO A 90 -21.49 -3.97 -5.31
CA PRO A 90 -21.32 -5.34 -4.85
C PRO A 90 -22.61 -5.88 -4.22
N ALA A 91 -22.89 -7.17 -4.39
CA ALA A 91 -24.05 -7.84 -3.80
C ALA A 91 -24.08 -7.78 -2.26
N HIS A 92 -22.91 -7.66 -1.63
CA HIS A 92 -22.76 -7.57 -0.17
C HIS A 92 -21.90 -6.34 0.20
N PRO A 93 -22.48 -5.13 0.25
CA PRO A 93 -21.74 -3.86 0.37
C PRO A 93 -21.35 -3.48 1.82
N THR A 94 -21.27 -4.44 2.75
CA THR A 94 -21.01 -4.14 4.17
C THR A 94 -19.55 -4.39 4.56
N ALA A 95 -19.04 -3.62 5.52
CA ALA A 95 -17.70 -3.83 6.07
C ALA A 95 -17.54 -5.23 6.67
N ALA A 96 -18.58 -5.78 7.30
CA ALA A 96 -18.58 -7.12 7.85
C ALA A 96 -18.43 -8.20 6.76
N ALA A 97 -19.07 -8.03 5.60
CA ALA A 97 -18.91 -8.95 4.47
C ALA A 97 -17.49 -8.90 3.90
N ALA A 98 -16.90 -7.70 3.80
CA ALA A 98 -15.51 -7.55 3.38
C ALA A 98 -14.53 -8.20 4.37
N GLU A 99 -14.72 -8.00 5.68
CA GLU A 99 -13.89 -8.65 6.70
C GLU A 99 -14.01 -10.18 6.65
N ALA A 100 -15.23 -10.71 6.51
CA ALA A 100 -15.46 -12.15 6.38
C ALA A 100 -14.70 -12.74 5.17
N LEU A 101 -14.74 -12.05 4.02
CA LEU A 101 -13.99 -12.45 2.83
C LEU A 101 -12.47 -12.45 3.07
N VAL A 102 -11.94 -11.40 3.71
CA VAL A 102 -10.51 -11.32 4.06
C VAL A 102 -10.12 -12.46 4.99
N ARG A 103 -10.90 -12.71 6.04
CA ARG A 103 -10.65 -13.78 7.01
C ARG A 103 -10.67 -15.17 6.36
N GLN A 104 -11.62 -15.41 5.46
CA GLN A 104 -11.70 -16.67 4.72
C GLN A 104 -10.47 -16.90 3.83
N ARG A 105 -10.00 -15.86 3.11
CA ARG A 105 -8.88 -15.97 2.18
C ARG A 105 -7.51 -15.90 2.86
N ARG A 106 -7.42 -15.20 3.99
CA ARG A 106 -6.18 -15.02 4.77
C ARG A 106 -6.47 -15.16 6.26
N PRO A 107 -6.58 -16.40 6.79
CA PRO A 107 -6.88 -16.65 8.20
C PRO A 107 -5.91 -16.00 9.19
N SER A 108 -4.68 -15.73 8.76
CA SER A 108 -3.63 -15.11 9.57
C SER A 108 -3.55 -13.58 9.41
N TYR A 109 -4.56 -12.88 8.87
CA TYR A 109 -4.53 -11.43 8.67
C TYR A 109 -4.32 -10.67 9.98
N VAL A 110 -3.44 -9.67 9.97
CA VAL A 110 -3.16 -8.84 11.16
C VAL A 110 -4.12 -7.66 11.17
N SER A 111 -5.02 -7.62 12.15
CA SER A 111 -5.94 -6.50 12.36
C SER A 111 -5.21 -5.31 13.02
N TYR A 112 -5.88 -4.16 13.10
CA TYR A 112 -5.33 -3.01 13.82
C TYR A 112 -5.10 -3.27 15.31
N PRO A 113 -6.02 -3.91 16.07
CA PRO A 113 -5.74 -4.36 17.43
C PRO A 113 -4.54 -5.31 17.56
N ASP A 114 -4.37 -6.24 16.61
CA ASP A 114 -3.19 -7.12 16.59
C ASP A 114 -1.90 -6.30 16.42
N TRP A 115 -1.91 -5.33 15.50
CA TRP A 115 -0.78 -4.42 15.30
C TRP A 115 -0.45 -3.59 16.54
N LEU A 116 -1.45 -3.09 17.28
CA LEU A 116 -1.24 -2.37 18.53
C LEU A 116 -0.52 -3.25 19.57
N ARG A 117 -0.92 -4.52 19.69
CA ARG A 117 -0.25 -5.48 20.57
C ARG A 117 1.20 -5.73 20.15
N LEU A 118 1.47 -5.89 18.86
CA LEU A 118 2.85 -6.00 18.36
C LEU A 118 3.68 -4.75 18.70
N ASN A 119 3.10 -3.57 18.50
CA ASN A 119 3.75 -2.32 18.84
C ASN A 119 4.13 -2.25 20.33
N GLU A 120 3.24 -2.66 21.24
CA GLU A 120 3.53 -2.73 22.68
C GLU A 120 4.69 -3.69 22.99
N LEU A 121 4.70 -4.88 22.38
CA LEU A 121 5.76 -5.86 22.55
C LEU A 121 7.11 -5.31 22.06
N GLU A 122 7.15 -4.70 20.88
CA GLU A 122 8.38 -4.10 20.33
C GLU A 122 8.91 -2.97 21.21
N VAL A 123 8.04 -2.10 21.71
CA VAL A 123 8.40 -0.99 22.62
C VAL A 123 8.92 -1.53 23.95
N ALA A 124 8.27 -2.54 24.53
CA ALA A 124 8.71 -3.16 25.78
C ALA A 124 10.11 -3.80 25.64
N ARG A 125 10.37 -4.52 24.54
CA ARG A 125 11.71 -5.06 24.23
C ARG A 125 12.76 -3.96 24.07
N GLY A 126 12.37 -2.83 23.48
CA GLY A 126 13.19 -1.62 23.36
C GLY A 126 13.57 -1.04 24.71
N ARG A 127 12.59 -0.81 25.58
CA ARG A 127 12.76 -0.19 26.89
C ARG A 127 13.78 -0.94 27.75
N ALA A 128 13.77 -2.28 27.72
CA ALA A 128 14.73 -3.11 28.44
C ALA A 128 16.20 -2.89 28.02
N GLN A 129 16.43 -2.27 26.86
CA GLN A 129 17.74 -2.00 26.27
C GLN A 129 18.03 -0.49 26.12
N GLY A 130 17.18 0.39 26.66
CA GLY A 130 17.31 1.84 26.45
C GLY A 130 17.02 2.31 25.02
N ARG A 131 16.25 1.53 24.24
CA ARG A 131 15.90 1.81 22.83
C ARG A 131 14.41 2.16 22.69
N PRO A 132 13.98 2.93 21.68
CA PRO A 132 12.56 3.23 21.46
C PRO A 132 11.72 1.97 21.20
N ARG A 133 12.29 0.99 20.47
CA ARG A 133 11.70 -0.32 20.21
C ARG A 133 12.77 -1.31 19.72
N VAL A 134 12.49 -2.60 19.84
CA VAL A 134 13.18 -3.68 19.10
C VAL A 134 12.14 -4.39 18.25
N LYS A 135 12.29 -4.29 16.93
CA LYS A 135 11.31 -4.83 15.98
C LYS A 135 11.37 -6.34 15.86
N PHE A 136 10.23 -6.96 15.58
CA PHE A 136 10.23 -8.29 14.97
C PHE A 136 10.70 -8.15 13.53
N THR A 137 11.67 -8.97 13.11
CA THR A 137 12.29 -8.85 11.77
C THR A 137 11.91 -9.97 10.83
N ARG A 138 11.11 -10.94 11.32
CA ARG A 138 10.56 -12.05 10.58
C ARG A 138 9.06 -12.14 10.77
N VAL A 139 8.33 -12.51 9.72
CA VAL A 139 6.87 -12.61 9.74
C VAL A 139 6.42 -13.70 10.70
N GLU A 140 7.14 -14.80 10.77
CA GLU A 140 6.85 -15.95 11.64
C GLU A 140 6.96 -15.56 13.11
N GLU A 141 7.97 -14.78 13.49
CA GLU A 141 8.13 -14.26 14.86
C GLU A 141 7.01 -13.28 15.22
N MET A 142 6.61 -12.43 14.26
CA MET A 142 5.51 -11.49 14.43
C MET A 142 4.18 -12.22 14.65
N LEU A 143 3.90 -13.29 13.89
CA LEU A 143 2.70 -14.10 14.06
C LEU A 143 2.73 -14.91 15.37
N ALA A 144 3.87 -15.51 15.72
CA ALA A 144 4.04 -16.24 16.97
C ALA A 144 3.85 -15.32 18.20
N ALA A 145 4.32 -14.07 18.14
CA ALA A 145 4.11 -13.08 19.19
C ALA A 145 2.63 -12.71 19.40
N LEU A 146 1.79 -12.92 18.38
CA LEU A 146 0.34 -12.79 18.43
C LEU A 146 -0.38 -14.10 18.79
N GLY A 147 0.35 -15.20 19.02
CA GLY A 147 -0.21 -16.51 19.31
C GLY A 147 -0.77 -17.24 18.09
N ARG A 148 -0.16 -17.06 16.92
CA ARG A 148 -0.58 -17.64 15.64
C ARG A 148 0.51 -18.47 14.99
#